data_AF-A0AAU4RJB9-F1
#
_entry.id   AF-A0AAU4RJB9-F1
#
_cell.length_a   1.000
_cell.length_b   1.000
_cell.length_c   1.000
_cell.angle_alpha   90.00
_cell.angle_beta   90.00
_cell.angle_gamma   90.00
#
_symmetry.space_group_name_H-M   'P 1'
#
loop_
_entity.id
_entity.type
_entity.pdbx_description
1 polymer ?
#
loop_
_entity_poly.entity_id
_entity_poly.type
_entity_poly.pdbx_seq_one_letter_code
_entity_poly.pdbx_strand_id
1 'polypeptide(L)'
;MSEALATSEDGRFRVRLVQDEHAENPRQDADTEVHVITIDSHLGQYGPVDKDGGPLAHIWRRLAWNQWKGVETFERYVAIMHGGIVLESSPEKGPRSLWYMTGEEIYDLDRGLLSEGYIEAEMQEYEAWLAGDVWAFVIEKTDEPEADEPEWEPVDSCGGFYGGPYARAQAREALRFYAAQSAGTSN
;
A
#
# COMPACT_ATOMS: atom_id res chain seq x y z
N MET A 1 -16.88 -11.67 -14.09
CA MET A 1 -17.35 -11.28 -12.74
C MET A 1 -16.56 -12.10 -11.74
N SER A 2 -16.00 -11.48 -10.69
CA SER A 2 -15.29 -12.23 -9.63
C SER A 2 -16.29 -12.98 -8.75
N GLU A 3 -15.89 -14.15 -8.25
CA GLU A 3 -16.71 -14.92 -7.30
C GLU A 3 -16.80 -14.20 -5.94
N ALA A 4 -17.88 -14.46 -5.21
CA ALA A 4 -18.06 -13.98 -3.84
C ALA A 4 -16.97 -14.56 -2.92
N LEU A 5 -16.33 -13.70 -2.14
CA LEU A 5 -15.36 -14.10 -1.12
C LEU A 5 -16.05 -14.71 0.10
N ALA A 6 -17.20 -14.16 0.48
CA ALA A 6 -18.02 -14.61 1.59
C ALA A 6 -19.46 -14.08 1.47
N THR A 7 -20.39 -14.79 2.11
CA THR A 7 -21.81 -14.44 2.24
C THR A 7 -22.17 -14.43 3.72
N SER A 8 -23.08 -13.56 4.14
CA SER A 8 -23.63 -13.53 5.50
C SER A 8 -24.45 -14.79 5.81
N GLU A 9 -24.65 -15.08 7.11
CA GLU A 9 -25.39 -16.26 7.56
C GLU A 9 -26.85 -16.27 7.10
N ASP A 10 -27.48 -15.10 7.00
CA ASP A 10 -28.85 -14.92 6.51
C ASP A 10 -28.95 -14.92 4.96
N GLY A 11 -27.83 -15.07 4.26
CA GLY A 11 -27.76 -15.08 2.80
C GLY A 11 -28.02 -13.73 2.12
N ARG A 12 -28.30 -12.66 2.87
CA ARG A 12 -28.74 -11.37 2.29
C ARG A 12 -27.62 -10.48 1.80
N PHE A 13 -26.41 -10.64 2.35
CA PHE A 13 -25.24 -9.85 1.99
C PHE A 13 -24.13 -10.76 1.51
N ARG A 14 -23.37 -10.31 0.52
CA ARG A 14 -22.11 -10.92 0.14
C ARG A 14 -21.06 -9.87 -0.12
N VAL A 15 -19.81 -10.28 -0.03
CA VAL A 15 -18.67 -9.44 -0.39
C VAL A 15 -17.88 -10.10 -1.51
N ARG A 16 -17.54 -9.32 -2.52
CA ARG A 16 -16.57 -9.69 -3.56
C ARG A 16 -15.31 -8.87 -3.41
N LEU A 17 -14.19 -9.47 -3.80
CA LEU A 17 -12.97 -8.72 -4.10
C LEU A 17 -12.89 -8.47 -5.59
N VAL A 18 -12.46 -7.27 -5.94
CA VAL A 18 -12.23 -6.82 -7.31
C VAL A 18 -10.82 -6.25 -7.36
N GLN A 19 -10.02 -6.70 -8.31
CA GLN A 19 -8.69 -6.14 -8.50
C GLN A 19 -8.84 -4.74 -9.10
N ASP A 20 -8.10 -3.77 -8.57
CA ASP A 20 -8.08 -2.42 -9.11
C ASP A 20 -7.05 -2.33 -10.24
N GLU A 21 -7.53 -2.42 -11.49
CA GLU A 21 -6.69 -2.34 -12.69
C GLU A 21 -6.24 -0.90 -13.02
N HIS A 22 -6.75 0.09 -12.28
CA HIS A 22 -6.51 1.51 -12.51
C HIS A 22 -5.94 2.22 -11.28
N ALA A 23 -5.42 1.45 -10.31
CA ALA A 23 -4.80 1.99 -9.12
C ALA A 23 -3.66 2.96 -9.48
N GLU A 24 -3.75 4.18 -8.95
CA GLU A 24 -2.70 5.18 -9.08
C GLU A 24 -1.48 4.77 -8.23
N ASN A 25 -0.31 5.29 -8.57
CA ASN A 25 0.89 5.05 -7.78
C ASN A 25 0.69 5.66 -6.39
N PRO A 26 0.81 4.90 -5.28
CA PRO A 26 0.59 5.42 -3.92
C PRO A 26 1.48 6.62 -3.59
N ARG A 27 2.63 6.75 -4.28
CA ARG A 27 3.56 7.88 -4.15
C ARG A 27 3.12 9.17 -4.85
N GLN A 28 2.00 9.16 -5.58
CA GLN A 28 1.45 10.34 -6.27
C GLN A 28 0.20 10.92 -5.59
N ASP A 29 -0.51 10.12 -4.79
CA ASP A 29 -1.83 10.46 -4.25
C ASP A 29 -1.82 10.69 -2.72
N ALA A 30 -0.76 10.26 -2.02
CA ALA A 30 -0.62 10.41 -0.58
C ALA A 30 0.47 11.44 -0.20
N ASP A 31 0.19 12.23 0.84
CA ASP A 31 1.24 12.92 1.61
C ASP A 31 2.11 11.82 2.25
N THR A 32 3.37 11.72 1.82
CA THR A 32 4.30 10.68 2.29
C THR A 32 5.44 11.33 3.05
N GLU A 33 5.75 10.78 4.22
CA GLU A 33 6.85 11.26 5.08
C GLU A 33 8.18 10.58 4.71
N VAL A 34 8.12 9.41 4.07
CA VAL A 34 9.30 8.68 3.59
C VAL A 34 9.73 9.23 2.24
N HIS A 35 11.02 9.48 2.09
CA HIS A 35 11.63 9.92 0.83
C HIS A 35 12.23 8.73 0.07
N VAL A 36 12.08 8.69 -1.25
CA VAL A 36 12.56 7.54 -2.05
C VAL A 36 13.52 7.93 -3.17
N ILE A 37 14.75 7.46 -3.08
CA ILE A 37 15.75 7.63 -4.13
C ILE A 37 15.81 6.36 -4.97
N THR A 38 15.54 6.49 -6.28
CA THR A 38 15.76 5.40 -7.23
C THR A 38 17.26 5.24 -7.53
N ILE A 39 17.84 4.07 -7.21
CA ILE A 39 19.26 3.75 -7.40
C ILE A 39 19.53 3.36 -8.85
N ASP A 40 18.75 2.40 -9.35
CA ASP A 40 19.00 1.78 -10.64
C ASP A 40 17.89 2.13 -11.64
N SER A 41 18.24 3.00 -12.57
CA SER A 41 17.47 3.22 -13.79
C SER A 41 18.25 2.72 -15.01
N HIS A 42 19.31 1.93 -14.84
CA HIS A 42 20.18 1.51 -15.93
C HIS A 42 19.36 0.66 -16.89
N LEU A 43 19.15 1.20 -18.10
CA LEU A 43 18.26 0.79 -19.19
C LEU A 43 16.93 1.55 -19.32
N GLY A 44 16.60 2.48 -18.42
CA GLY A 44 15.37 3.30 -18.49
C GLY A 44 14.08 2.48 -18.37
N GLN A 45 14.19 1.25 -17.88
CA GLN A 45 13.09 0.29 -17.83
C GLN A 45 12.04 0.66 -16.78
N TYR A 46 12.45 1.38 -15.74
CA TYR A 46 11.58 1.85 -14.67
C TYR A 46 11.69 3.36 -14.52
N GLY A 47 10.53 4.01 -14.35
CA GLY A 47 10.46 5.40 -13.92
C GLY A 47 10.94 5.55 -12.47
N PRO A 48 11.28 6.78 -12.05
CA PRO A 48 11.65 7.00 -10.66
C PRO A 48 10.45 6.77 -9.74
N VAL A 49 10.69 6.15 -8.58
CA VAL A 49 9.66 5.90 -7.55
C VAL A 49 9.04 7.22 -7.09
N ASP A 50 9.91 8.13 -6.63
CA ASP A 50 9.59 9.54 -6.41
C ASP A 50 10.22 10.42 -7.46
N LYS A 51 9.54 11.50 -7.79
CA LYS A 51 9.99 12.44 -8.82
C LYS A 51 11.29 13.16 -8.47
N ASP A 52 11.53 13.47 -7.20
CA ASP A 52 12.66 14.30 -6.75
C ASP A 52 13.64 13.60 -5.80
N GLY A 53 13.23 12.47 -5.20
CA GLY A 53 14.00 11.71 -4.22
C GLY A 53 14.22 12.41 -2.87
N GLY A 54 13.41 13.43 -2.59
CA GLY A 54 13.43 14.16 -1.33
C GLY A 54 14.66 15.05 -1.09
N PRO A 55 14.83 15.57 0.13
CA PRO A 55 15.80 16.62 0.45
C PRO A 55 17.26 16.17 0.26
N LEU A 56 17.56 14.88 0.41
CA LEU A 56 18.92 14.33 0.34
C LEU A 56 19.27 13.73 -1.03
N ALA A 57 18.40 13.82 -2.03
CA ALA A 57 18.67 13.32 -3.39
C ALA A 57 19.96 13.89 -3.99
N HIS A 58 20.30 15.14 -3.68
CA HIS A 58 21.52 15.78 -4.14
C HIS A 58 22.80 15.19 -3.53
N ILE A 59 22.73 14.64 -2.32
CA ILE A 59 23.84 13.92 -1.67
C ILE A 59 24.03 12.57 -2.35
N TRP A 60 22.93 11.82 -2.56
CA TRP A 60 22.99 10.57 -3.31
C TRP A 60 23.61 10.77 -4.69
N ARG A 61 23.19 11.81 -5.42
CA ARG A 61 23.78 12.15 -6.73
C ARG A 61 25.29 12.35 -6.70
N ARG A 62 25.91 12.67 -5.57
CA ARG A 62 27.38 12.77 -5.40
C ARG A 62 28.03 11.44 -5.03
N LEU A 63 27.28 10.54 -4.38
CA LEU A 63 27.76 9.25 -3.89
C LEU A 63 27.57 8.12 -4.91
N ALA A 64 26.56 8.22 -5.78
CA ALA A 64 26.17 7.20 -6.74
C ALA A 64 27.29 6.76 -7.71
N TRP A 65 28.35 7.56 -7.85
CA TRP A 65 29.49 7.31 -8.74
C TRP A 65 30.33 6.16 -8.18
N ASN A 66 30.25 5.93 -6.87
CA ASN A 66 30.89 4.83 -6.19
C ASN A 66 29.88 3.69 -6.00
N GLN A 67 29.68 2.90 -7.06
CA GLN A 67 28.75 1.76 -7.08
C GLN A 67 28.99 0.72 -5.96
N TRP A 68 30.19 0.69 -5.35
CA TRP A 68 30.56 -0.29 -4.32
C TRP A 68 30.26 0.18 -2.90
N LYS A 69 30.24 1.49 -2.65
CA LYS A 69 30.09 2.07 -1.30
C LYS A 69 29.06 3.20 -1.21
N GLY A 70 28.42 3.56 -2.33
CA GLY A 70 27.48 4.68 -2.39
C GLY A 70 26.35 4.52 -1.39
N VAL A 71 25.74 3.34 -1.34
CA VAL A 71 24.66 3.00 -0.39
C VAL A 71 25.15 3.08 1.05
N GLU A 72 26.20 2.33 1.41
CA GLU A 72 26.77 2.34 2.77
C GLU A 72 27.17 3.76 3.22
N THR A 73 27.72 4.57 2.32
CA THR A 73 28.12 5.95 2.62
C THR A 73 26.91 6.84 2.81
N PHE A 74 25.85 6.66 2.01
CA PHE A 74 24.62 7.42 2.12
C PHE A 74 23.88 7.08 3.41
N GLU A 75 23.72 5.79 3.73
CA GLU A 75 23.14 5.31 4.99
C GLU A 75 23.84 5.93 6.20
N ARG A 76 25.18 5.85 6.25
CA ARG A 76 25.96 6.48 7.33
C ARG A 76 25.80 7.99 7.36
N TYR A 77 25.74 8.64 6.21
CA TYR A 77 25.53 10.09 6.14
C TYR A 77 24.17 10.47 6.73
N VAL A 78 23.10 9.76 6.37
CA VAL A 78 21.75 9.99 6.91
C VAL A 78 21.72 9.74 8.42
N ALA A 79 22.28 8.63 8.88
CA ALA A 79 22.32 8.29 10.31
C ALA A 79 23.13 9.30 11.14
N ILE A 80 24.33 9.69 10.68
CA ILE A 80 25.24 10.54 11.46
C ILE A 80 24.86 12.02 11.37
N MET A 81 24.54 12.50 10.18
CA MET A 81 24.34 13.94 9.94
C MET A 81 22.90 14.38 10.16
N HIS A 82 21.95 13.45 9.98
CA HIS A 82 20.52 13.75 10.05
C HIS A 82 19.80 12.93 11.11
N GLY A 83 20.47 12.02 11.83
CA GLY A 83 19.80 11.15 12.81
C GLY A 83 18.75 10.23 12.20
N GLY A 84 18.84 9.97 10.90
CA GLY A 84 17.83 9.27 10.12
C GLY A 84 18.07 7.77 9.95
N ILE A 85 17.18 7.15 9.20
CA ILE A 85 17.22 5.73 8.83
C ILE A 85 17.10 5.60 7.31
N VAL A 86 17.80 4.62 6.73
CA VAL A 86 17.69 4.27 5.31
C VAL A 86 17.45 2.77 5.21
N LEU A 87 16.42 2.38 4.46
CA LEU A 87 16.18 1.01 4.03
C LEU A 87 16.39 0.90 2.51
N GLU A 88 16.91 -0.24 2.08
CA GLU A 88 17.07 -0.54 0.66
C GLU A 88 15.97 -1.50 0.21
N SER A 89 15.28 -1.14 -0.87
CA SER A 89 14.32 -2.03 -1.55
C SER A 89 14.93 -2.52 -2.87
N SER A 90 14.83 -3.82 -3.10
CA SER A 90 15.25 -4.52 -4.32
C SER A 90 14.18 -5.54 -4.73
N PRO A 91 13.00 -5.08 -5.19
CA PRO A 91 11.87 -5.97 -5.48
C PRO A 91 12.13 -6.81 -6.74
N GLU A 92 11.45 -7.95 -6.88
CA GLU A 92 11.54 -8.78 -8.09
C GLU A 92 11.09 -8.05 -9.36
N LYS A 93 10.16 -7.10 -9.19
CA LYS A 93 9.64 -6.22 -10.24
C LYS A 93 9.76 -4.78 -9.75
N GLY A 94 10.40 -3.92 -10.52
CA GLY A 94 10.56 -2.50 -10.21
C GLY A 94 12.01 -2.07 -10.01
N PRO A 95 12.23 -0.77 -9.75
CA PRO A 95 13.56 -0.25 -9.56
C PRO A 95 14.11 -0.55 -8.16
N ARG A 96 15.42 -0.77 -8.07
CA ARG A 96 16.14 -0.73 -6.80
C ARG A 96 16.09 0.69 -6.24
N SER A 97 15.79 0.84 -4.96
CA SER A 97 15.56 2.15 -4.33
C SER A 97 16.06 2.23 -2.89
N LEU A 98 16.34 3.45 -2.44
CA LEU A 98 16.64 3.79 -1.05
C LEU A 98 15.45 4.55 -0.48
N TRP A 99 14.86 4.03 0.56
CA TRP A 99 13.76 4.63 1.31
C TRP A 99 14.33 5.19 2.59
N TYR A 100 14.12 6.47 2.86
CA TYR A 100 14.76 7.10 4.01
C TYR A 100 13.89 8.15 4.68
N MET A 101 14.17 8.32 5.96
CA MET A 101 13.68 9.42 6.78
C MET A 101 14.85 10.02 7.53
N THR A 102 14.83 11.33 7.71
CA THR A 102 15.70 12.08 8.59
C THR A 102 15.16 12.05 10.02
N GLY A 103 15.99 12.45 10.97
CA GLY A 103 15.61 12.57 12.38
C GLY A 103 14.50 13.60 12.61
N GLU A 104 14.30 14.57 11.72
CA GLU A 104 13.21 15.54 11.77
C GLU A 104 11.87 14.84 11.53
N GLU A 105 11.72 14.11 10.42
CA GLU A 105 10.48 13.38 10.13
C GLU A 105 10.24 12.25 11.14
N ILE A 106 11.30 11.58 11.61
CA ILE A 106 11.21 10.57 12.67
C ILE A 106 10.66 11.17 13.97
N TYR A 107 11.11 12.37 14.33
CA TYR A 107 10.63 13.07 15.52
C TYR A 107 9.17 13.49 15.38
N ASP A 108 8.78 13.99 14.20
CA ASP A 108 7.40 14.39 13.93
C ASP A 108 6.44 13.18 13.89
N LEU A 109 6.94 12.02 13.46
CA LEU A 109 6.22 10.76 13.49
C LEU A 109 6.02 10.16 14.89
N ASP A 110 6.63 10.69 15.97
CA ASP A 110 6.66 10.11 17.34
C ASP A 110 5.26 9.94 17.98
N ARG A 111 4.51 8.97 17.42
CA ARG A 111 3.20 8.43 17.80
C ARG A 111 3.33 7.00 18.32
N GLY A 112 4.53 6.57 18.73
CA GLY A 112 4.79 5.23 19.26
C GLY A 112 4.98 4.11 18.22
N LEU A 113 5.14 4.45 16.93
CA LEU A 113 5.53 3.51 15.89
C LEU A 113 7.05 3.56 15.67
N LEU A 114 7.69 2.40 15.55
CA LEU A 114 9.09 2.29 15.15
C LEU A 114 9.19 2.80 13.70
N SER A 115 9.94 3.88 13.46
CA SER A 115 10.04 4.55 12.16
C SER A 115 10.44 3.61 11.02
N GLU A 116 11.21 2.56 11.33
CA GLU A 116 11.52 1.47 10.39
C GLU A 116 10.25 0.77 9.88
N GLY A 117 9.29 0.46 10.75
CA GLY A 117 8.02 -0.16 10.38
C GLY A 117 7.12 0.75 9.54
N TYR A 118 7.26 2.07 9.67
CA TYR A 118 6.56 3.01 8.79
C TYR A 118 7.17 2.99 7.38
N ILE A 119 8.50 3.01 7.28
CA ILE A 119 9.21 2.87 6.00
C ILE A 119 8.85 1.53 5.34
N GLU A 120 8.87 0.43 6.09
CA GLU A 120 8.51 -0.90 5.59
C GLU A 120 7.06 -0.97 5.10
N ALA A 121 6.12 -0.29 5.77
CA ALA A 121 4.73 -0.24 5.34
C ALA A 121 4.59 0.47 3.98
N GLU A 122 5.20 1.65 3.81
CA GLU A 122 5.16 2.36 2.52
C GLU A 122 5.88 1.57 1.40
N MET A 123 6.98 0.89 1.73
CA MET A 123 7.66 -0.03 0.81
C MET A 123 6.72 -1.15 0.35
N GLN A 124 6.00 -1.79 1.27
CA GLN A 124 5.07 -2.88 0.97
C GLN A 124 3.89 -2.41 0.11
N GLU A 125 3.35 -1.22 0.37
CA GLU A 125 2.28 -0.64 -0.46
C GLU A 125 2.75 -0.40 -1.90
N TYR A 126 3.94 0.20 -2.06
CA TYR A 126 4.52 0.44 -3.37
C TYR A 126 4.84 -0.86 -4.13
N GLU A 127 5.39 -1.87 -3.45
CA GLU A 127 5.67 -3.17 -4.04
C GLU A 127 4.40 -3.92 -4.43
N ALA A 128 3.33 -3.84 -3.61
CA ALA A 128 2.03 -4.39 -3.96
C ALA A 128 1.43 -3.70 -5.19
N TRP A 129 1.55 -2.37 -5.29
CA TRP A 129 1.15 -1.62 -6.49
C TRP A 129 1.92 -2.07 -7.74
N LEU A 130 3.25 -2.20 -7.65
CA LEU A 130 4.10 -2.70 -8.74
C LEU A 130 3.73 -4.13 -9.18
N ALA A 131 3.28 -4.96 -8.25
CA ALA A 131 2.81 -6.31 -8.52
C ALA A 131 1.38 -6.36 -9.10
N GLY A 132 0.66 -5.23 -9.08
CA GLY A 132 -0.77 -5.16 -9.39
C GLY A 132 -1.65 -5.77 -8.29
N ASP A 133 -1.14 -5.97 -7.07
CA ASP A 133 -1.85 -6.55 -5.93
C ASP A 133 -2.64 -5.47 -5.16
N VAL A 134 -3.45 -4.71 -5.91
CA VAL A 134 -4.32 -3.65 -5.38
C VAL A 134 -5.77 -4.07 -5.56
N TRP A 135 -6.56 -3.91 -4.50
CA TRP A 135 -7.90 -4.45 -4.42
C TRP A 135 -8.91 -3.43 -3.91
N ALA A 136 -10.14 -3.65 -4.34
CA ALA A 136 -11.35 -3.09 -3.77
C ALA A 136 -12.27 -4.22 -3.30
N PHE A 137 -13.07 -3.96 -2.28
CA PHE A 137 -14.21 -4.80 -1.96
C PHE A 137 -15.50 -4.15 -2.46
N VAL A 138 -16.47 -4.99 -2.80
CA VAL A 138 -17.85 -4.58 -3.11
C VAL A 138 -18.77 -5.39 -2.23
N ILE A 139 -19.58 -4.69 -1.42
CA ILE A 139 -20.68 -5.27 -0.66
C ILE A 139 -21.91 -5.25 -1.54
N GLU A 140 -22.55 -6.40 -1.68
CA GLU A 140 -23.80 -6.55 -2.41
C GLU A 140 -24.89 -7.07 -1.49
N LYS A 141 -26.12 -6.70 -1.81
CA LYS A 141 -27.32 -7.13 -1.12
C LYS A 141 -28.27 -7.81 -2.09
N THR A 142 -29.00 -8.81 -1.61
CA THR A 142 -30.18 -9.35 -2.27
C THR A 142 -31.38 -9.26 -1.33
N ASP A 143 -32.56 -9.03 -1.90
CA ASP A 143 -33.83 -9.12 -1.17
C ASP A 143 -34.45 -10.53 -1.24
N GLU A 144 -33.93 -11.40 -2.12
CA GLU A 144 -34.44 -12.75 -2.37
C GLU A 144 -33.33 -13.82 -2.19
N PRO A 145 -32.79 -13.99 -0.97
CA PRO A 145 -31.62 -14.86 -0.73
C PRO A 145 -31.89 -16.36 -0.98
N GLU A 146 -33.17 -16.76 -1.02
CA GLU A 146 -33.60 -18.15 -1.25
C GLU A 146 -33.92 -18.46 -2.72
N ALA A 147 -33.79 -17.49 -3.63
CA ALA A 147 -33.99 -17.72 -5.05
C ALA A 147 -32.90 -18.65 -5.61
N ASP A 148 -33.23 -19.43 -6.65
CA ASP A 148 -32.25 -20.29 -7.33
C ASP A 148 -31.10 -19.46 -7.94
N GLU A 149 -31.42 -18.26 -8.43
CA GLU A 149 -30.47 -17.27 -8.92
C GLU A 149 -30.79 -15.89 -8.31
N PRO A 150 -30.32 -15.60 -7.08
CA PRO A 150 -30.59 -14.32 -6.44
C PRO A 150 -29.97 -13.16 -7.23
N GLU A 151 -30.72 -12.08 -7.41
CA GLU A 151 -30.20 -10.83 -7.97
C GLU A 151 -29.45 -10.07 -6.87
N TRP A 152 -28.26 -9.56 -7.19
CA TRP A 152 -27.36 -8.91 -6.25
C TRP A 152 -27.09 -7.48 -6.69
N GLU A 153 -27.43 -6.53 -5.83
CA GLU A 153 -27.19 -5.11 -6.06
C GLU A 153 -26.04 -4.62 -5.19
N PRO A 154 -25.06 -3.87 -5.75
CA PRO A 154 -24.00 -3.26 -4.96
C PRO A 154 -24.57 -2.18 -4.04
N VAL A 155 -24.26 -2.25 -2.75
CA VAL A 155 -24.71 -1.28 -1.75
C VAL A 155 -23.56 -0.43 -1.18
N ASP A 156 -22.33 -0.94 -1.25
CA ASP A 156 -21.13 -0.21 -0.85
C ASP A 156 -19.88 -0.77 -1.54
N SER A 157 -18.85 0.05 -1.64
CA SER A 157 -17.55 -0.35 -2.16
C SER A 157 -16.45 0.54 -1.60
N CYS A 158 -15.31 -0.06 -1.27
CA CYS A 158 -14.12 0.67 -0.87
C CYS A 158 -12.89 0.08 -1.59
N GLY A 159 -12.03 0.96 -2.08
CA GLY A 159 -10.79 0.62 -2.80
C GLY A 159 -9.54 1.06 -2.05
N GLY A 160 -8.38 0.89 -2.69
CA GLY A 160 -7.09 1.30 -2.12
C GLY A 160 -6.48 0.30 -1.13
N PHE A 161 -6.85 -0.99 -1.21
CA PHE A 161 -6.24 -2.03 -0.37
C PHE A 161 -5.04 -2.64 -1.09
N TYR A 162 -3.84 -2.27 -0.66
CA TYR A 162 -2.58 -2.88 -1.09
C TYR A 162 -2.37 -4.21 -0.35
N GLY A 163 -2.18 -5.30 -1.10
CA GLY A 163 -1.95 -6.63 -0.54
C GLY A 163 -3.22 -7.49 -0.43
N GLY A 164 -3.26 -8.61 -1.15
CA GLY A 164 -4.40 -9.53 -1.18
C GLY A 164 -4.86 -10.07 0.19
N PRO A 165 -3.96 -10.51 1.10
CA PRO A 165 -4.36 -10.97 2.44
C PRO A 165 -5.02 -9.87 3.28
N TYR A 166 -4.51 -8.64 3.22
CA TYR A 166 -5.07 -7.51 3.95
C TYR A 166 -6.45 -7.12 3.38
N ALA A 167 -6.57 -7.02 2.05
CA ALA A 167 -7.84 -6.76 1.37
C ALA A 167 -8.93 -7.79 1.73
N ARG A 168 -8.57 -9.09 1.80
CA ARG A 168 -9.48 -10.16 2.24
C ARG A 168 -9.94 -9.98 3.70
N ALA A 169 -9.07 -9.53 4.58
CA ALA A 169 -9.43 -9.27 5.97
C ALA A 169 -10.41 -8.10 6.08
N GLN A 170 -10.11 -6.98 5.41
CA GLN A 170 -10.96 -5.78 5.38
C GLN A 170 -12.34 -6.06 4.75
N ALA A 171 -12.38 -6.78 3.63
CA ALA A 171 -13.63 -7.22 3.00
C ALA A 171 -14.52 -8.05 3.94
N ARG A 172 -13.93 -8.95 4.73
CA ARG A 172 -14.67 -9.76 5.71
C ARG A 172 -15.18 -8.93 6.89
N GLU A 173 -14.42 -7.94 7.33
CA GLU A 173 -14.83 -7.02 8.39
C GLU A 173 -16.00 -6.14 7.93
N ALA A 174 -15.93 -5.59 6.73
CA ALA A 174 -17.03 -4.85 6.11
C ALA A 174 -18.30 -5.70 6.02
N LEU A 175 -18.21 -6.96 5.56
CA LEU A 175 -19.37 -7.86 5.52
C LEU A 175 -20.01 -8.06 6.90
N ARG A 176 -19.21 -8.22 7.97
CA ARG A 176 -19.74 -8.37 9.35
C ARG A 176 -20.49 -7.12 9.79
N PHE A 177 -20.00 -5.94 9.45
CA PHE A 177 -20.66 -4.67 9.78
C PHE A 177 -22.06 -4.60 9.14
N TYR A 178 -22.17 -4.87 7.84
CA TYR A 178 -23.45 -4.85 7.13
C TYR A 178 -24.43 -5.93 7.62
N ALA A 179 -23.93 -7.15 7.86
CA ALA A 179 -24.74 -8.24 8.41
C ALA A 179 -25.31 -7.88 9.80
N ALA A 180 -24.50 -7.21 10.65
CA ALA A 180 -24.95 -6.78 11.98
C ALA A 180 -26.01 -5.66 11.92
N GLN A 181 -25.88 -4.71 11.00
CA GLN A 181 -26.89 -3.65 10.82
C GLN A 181 -28.25 -4.23 10.41
N SER A 182 -28.25 -5.20 9.50
CA SER A 182 -29.46 -5.91 9.07
C SER A 182 -30.18 -6.59 10.25
N ALA A 183 -29.43 -7.30 11.10
CA ALA A 183 -29.97 -7.97 12.28
C ALA A 183 -30.55 -6.99 13.32
N GLY A 184 -29.93 -5.82 13.48
CA GLY A 184 -30.36 -4.79 14.45
C GLY A 184 -31.59 -3.97 14.04
N THR A 185 -32.02 -4.05 12.77
CA THR A 185 -33.16 -3.29 12.22
C THR A 185 -34.47 -4.09 12.24
N SER A 186 -34.47 -5.29 12.83
CA SER A 186 -35.62 -6.20 12.91
C SER A 186 -36.36 -6.10 14.26
N ASN A 187 -36.84 -4.91 14.63
CA ASN A 187 -37.74 -4.69 15.78
C ASN A 187 -39.06 -4.05 15.36
#